data_AF-A0A935EKZ3-F1
#
_entry.id   AF-A0A935EKZ3-F1
#
_cell.length_a   1.000
_cell.length_b   1.000
_cell.length_c   1.000
_cell.angle_alpha   90.00
_cell.angle_beta   90.00
_cell.angle_gamma   90.00
#
_symmetry.space_group_name_H-M   'P 1'
#
loop_
_entity.id
_entity.type
_entity.pdbx_description
1 polymer ?
#
loop_
_entity_poly.entity_id
_entity_poly.type
_entity_poly.pdbx_seq_one_letter_code
_entity_poly.pdbx_strand_id
1 'polypeptide(L)' 'MIHFLYLIAFAVFVGVGFAVFSRGTVRDRVIYGLKSFGQFVVVSLVLAWVFYFIPW' A
#
# COMPACT_ATOMS: atom_id res chain seq x y z
N MET A 1 -6.97 9.04 13.47
CA MET A 1 -7.71 7.93 12.82
C MET A 1 -7.96 8.17 11.33
N ILE A 2 -8.39 9.37 10.91
CA ILE A 2 -8.69 9.67 9.50
C ILE A 2 -7.49 9.49 8.53
N HIS A 3 -6.27 9.83 8.96
CA HIS A 3 -5.07 9.65 8.14
C HIS A 3 -4.76 8.18 7.83
N PHE A 4 -5.01 7.29 8.79
CA PHE A 4 -4.86 5.86 8.56
C PHE A 4 -5.89 5.35 7.54
N LEU A 5 -7.13 5.81 7.62
CA LEU A 5 -8.17 5.48 6.62
C LEU A 5 -7.79 5.97 5.22
N TYR A 6 -7.22 7.17 5.09
CA TYR A 6 -6.75 7.68 3.80
C TYR A 6 -5.57 6.86 3.25
N LEU A 7 -4.65 6.42 4.11
CA LEU A 7 -3.57 5.51 3.72
C LEU A 7 -4.14 4.19 3.19
N ILE A 8 -5.12 3.60 3.88
CA ILE A 8 -5.75 2.35 3.43
C ILE A 8 -6.46 2.55 2.09
N ALA A 9 -7.28 3.60 1.97
CA ALA A 9 -7.98 3.90 0.72
C ALA A 9 -6.99 4.10 -0.43
N PHE A 10 -5.95 4.92 -0.23
CA PHE A 10 -4.90 5.16 -1.22
C PHE A 10 -4.15 3.88 -1.61
N ALA A 11 -3.75 3.07 -0.62
CA ALA A 11 -3.06 1.81 -0.86
C ALA A 11 -3.93 0.83 -1.65
N VAL A 12 -5.25 0.82 -1.44
CA VAL A 12 -6.19 0.02 -2.23
C VAL A 12 -6.21 0.49 -3.69
N PHE A 13 -6.33 1.80 -3.94
CA PHE A 13 -6.30 2.33 -5.31
C PHE A 13 -4.99 2.02 -6.03
N VAL A 14 -3.85 2.18 -5.35
CA VAL A 14 -2.53 1.86 -5.91
C VAL A 14 -2.41 0.37 -6.18
N GLY A 15 -2.80 -0.48 -5.22
CA GLY A 15 -2.77 -1.94 -5.37
C GLY A 15 -3.63 -2.42 -6.55
N VAL A 16 -4.84 -1.88 -6.70
CA VAL A 16 -5.72 -2.19 -7.83
C VAL A 16 -5.15 -1.67 -9.15
N GLY A 17 -4.66 -0.42 -9.18
CA GLY A 17 -4.02 0.13 -10.38
C GLY A 17 -2.85 -0.73 -10.85
N PHE A 18 -1.95 -1.09 -9.94
CA PHE A 18 -0.81 -1.96 -10.22
C PHE A 18 -1.23 -3.38 -10.62
N ALA A 19 -2.27 -3.94 -10.02
CA ALA A 19 -2.84 -5.23 -10.43
C ALA A 19 -3.35 -5.20 -11.87
N VAL A 20 -4.07 -4.14 -12.27
CA VAL A 20 -4.64 -4.00 -13.62
C VAL A 20 -3.54 -3.95 -14.69
N PHE A 21 -2.44 -3.25 -14.42
CA PHE A 21 -1.31 -3.15 -15.35
C PHE A 21 -0.36 -4.36 -15.30
N SER A 22 -0.53 -5.26 -14.32
CA SER A 22 0.34 -6.43 -14.20
C SER A 22 0.02 -7.51 -15.26
N ARG A 23 1.07 -8.16 -15.75
CA ARG A 23 0.97 -9.24 -16.75
C ARG A 23 0.83 -10.58 -16.06
N GLY A 24 0.13 -11.52 -16.69
CA GLY A 24 -0.08 -12.88 -16.16
C GLY A 24 -1.55 -13.24 -16.02
N THR A 25 -1.82 -14.32 -15.28
CA THR A 25 -3.17 -14.82 -15.03
C THR A 25 -3.93 -13.91 -14.07
N VAL A 26 -5.26 -14.06 -13.99
CA VAL A 26 -6.07 -13.30 -13.01
C VAL A 26 -5.56 -13.50 -11.58
N ARG A 27 -5.13 -14.73 -11.25
CA ARG A 27 -4.53 -15.05 -9.94
C ARG A 27 -3.26 -14.24 -9.70
N ASP A 28 -2.37 -14.16 -10.68
CA ASP A 28 -1.12 -13.41 -10.56
C ASP A 28 -1.38 -11.92 -10.34
N ARG A 29 -2.36 -11.35 -11.07
CA ARG A 29 -2.77 -9.95 -10.91
C ARG A 29 -3.30 -9.67 -9.51
N VAL A 30 -4.16 -10.55 -8.98
CA VAL A 30 -4.72 -10.42 -7.62
C VAL A 30 -3.61 -10.49 -6.57
N ILE A 31 -2.71 -11.47 -6.68
CA ILE A 31 -1.57 -11.61 -5.76
C ILE A 31 -0.66 -10.37 -5.83
N TYR A 32 -0.40 -9.86 -7.03
CA TYR A 32 0.43 -8.67 -7.23
C TYR A 32 -0.19 -7.42 -6.60
N GLY A 33 -1.51 -7.23 -6.77
CA GLY A 33 -2.24 -6.14 -6.12
C GLY A 33 -2.20 -6.22 -4.60
N LEU A 34 -2.45 -7.41 -4.03
CA LEU A 34 -2.38 -7.66 -2.59
C LEU A 34 -0.97 -7.40 -2.04
N LYS A 35 0.08 -7.86 -2.73
CA LYS A 35 1.47 -7.58 -2.37
C LYS A 35 1.76 -6.08 -2.39
N SER A 36 1.35 -5.39 -3.45
CA SER A 36 1.56 -3.95 -3.61
C SER A 36 0.85 -3.16 -2.51
N PHE A 37 -0.39 -3.51 -2.18
CA PHE A 37 -1.14 -2.95 -1.06
C PHE A 37 -0.39 -3.15 0.26
N GLY A 38 0.00 -4.38 0.57
CA GLY A 38 0.71 -4.72 1.81
C GLY A 38 2.03 -3.97 1.93
N GLN A 39 2.81 -3.89 0.85
CA GLN A 39 4.05 -3.12 0.80
C GLN A 39 3.80 -1.64 1.11
N PHE A 40 2.78 -1.04 0.50
CA PHE A 40 2.45 0.37 0.74
C PHE A 40 2.09 0.65 2.20
N VAL A 41 1.25 -0.19 2.79
CA VAL A 41 0.85 -0.05 4.19
C VAL A 41 2.05 -0.22 5.12
N VAL A 42 2.84 -1.28 4.93
CA VAL A 42 3.99 -1.58 5.79
C VAL A 42 5.05 -0.48 5.70
N VAL A 43 5.43 -0.05 4.49
CA VAL A 43 6.43 1.01 4.30
C VAL A 43 5.94 2.32 4.92
N SER A 44 4.66 2.66 4.76
CA SER A 44 4.10 3.89 5.34
C SER A 44 4.09 3.85 6.87
N LEU A 45 3.80 2.69 7.47
CA LEU A 45 3.87 2.52 8.93
C LEU A 45 5.31 2.59 9.45
N VAL A 46 6.26 1.99 8.73
CA VAL A 46 7.69 2.09 9.05
C VAL A 46 8.14 3.55 8.98
N LEU A 47 7.75 4.28 7.93
CA LEU A 47 8.05 5.72 7.81
C LEU A 47 7.43 6.52 8.95
N ALA A 48 6.17 6.26 9.29
CA ALA A 48 5.51 6.91 10.42
C ALA A 48 6.24 6.64 11.75
N TRP A 49 6.72 5.41 11.96
CA TRP A 49 7.52 5.04 13.13
C TRP A 49 8.88 5.74 13.15
N VAL A 50 9.58 5.82 12.01
CA VAL A 50 10.86 6.55 11.92
C VAL A 50 10.67 8.04 12.19
N PHE A 51 9.65 8.66 11.58
CA PHE A 51 9.36 10.07 11.74
C PHE A 51 8.84 10.44 13.13
N TYR A 52 8.27 9.48 13.87
CA TYR A 52 7.85 9.70 15.25
C TYR A 52 9.00 10.18 16.15
N PHE A 53 10.25 9.79 15.86
CA PHE A 53 11.42 10.16 16.66
C PHE A 53 12.02 11.51 16.30
N ILE A 54 11.57 12.16 15.22
CA ILE A 54 12.20 13.40 14.80
C ILE A 54 11.44 14.59 15.41
N PRO A 55 12.09 15.39 16.27
CA PRO A 55 11.42 16.33 17.16
C PRO A 55 11.06 17.67 16.50
N TRP A 56 10.77 17.69 15.19
CA TRP A 56 10.32 18.91 14.51
C TRP A 56 8.84 19.22 14.78
#